data_AF-R5EMP3-F1
#
_entry.id   AF-R5EMP3-F1
#
_cell.length_a   1.000
_cell.length_b   1.000
_cell.length_c   1.000
_cell.angle_alpha   90.00
_cell.angle_beta   90.00
_cell.angle_gamma   90.00
#
_symmetry.space_group_name_H-M   'P 1'
#
loop_
_entity.id
_entity.type
_entity.pdbx_description
1 polymer ?
#
loop_
_entity_poly.entity_id
_entity_poly.type
_entity_poly.pdbx_seq_one_letter_code
_entity_poly.pdbx_strand_id
1 'polypeptide(L)'
;MNKQVIDVYNEMTMPSDCARRIEGEMSRAIRQKKGETKFMKNEKNGQKQSWGFAVVLVCLVLVLSVGGVFLFLNVSGSKDAPAAPAGTEQLTQPDVSAESPAASTEADSFALSETGKAFLEKMCYFLPDWSDDASLNDEFWRNFLFSSFTCPDMVDGETAMTICGEQELVTTSRGQAVKVSREDSVVPYVRLALGLEMPSYAPAIQDVSAGQTLFYFEDGYYYIGLSDFGDVGYSFRGCYPDSVNGATVIFDVYSGTPDDTIGTICFTLVPADNENGFTIAAKSSDFGG
;
A
#
# COMPACT_ATOMS: atom_id res chain seq x y z
N MET A 1 19.78 7.98 -16.94
CA MET A 1 18.55 8.63 -17.43
C MET A 1 18.48 8.38 -18.92
N ASN A 2 17.43 7.71 -19.40
CA ASN A 2 17.32 7.33 -20.81
C ASN A 2 16.78 8.52 -21.61
N LYS A 3 17.52 8.96 -22.63
CA LYS A 3 17.24 10.19 -23.39
C LYS A 3 15.86 10.16 -24.08
N GLN A 4 15.42 8.96 -24.48
CA GLN A 4 14.10 8.74 -25.09
C GLN A 4 12.93 9.05 -24.15
N VAL A 5 13.12 8.89 -22.82
CA VAL A 5 12.06 9.21 -21.84
C VAL A 5 11.95 10.73 -21.67
N ILE A 6 13.07 11.44 -21.68
CA ILE A 6 13.10 12.91 -21.55
C ILE A 6 12.44 13.57 -22.78
N ASP A 7 12.69 13.02 -23.97
CA ASP A 7 12.16 13.59 -25.21
C ASP A 7 10.63 13.41 -25.31
N VAL A 8 10.06 12.29 -24.83
CA VAL A 8 8.61 12.07 -24.73
C VAL A 8 7.95 12.97 -23.68
N TYR A 9 8.63 13.22 -22.55
CA TYR A 9 8.13 14.12 -21.49
C TYR A 9 8.10 15.60 -21.91
N ASN A 10 8.98 16.02 -22.81
CA ASN A 10 9.02 17.41 -23.30
C ASN A 10 7.98 17.71 -24.38
N GLU A 11 7.42 16.70 -25.05
CA GLU A 11 6.38 16.86 -26.08
C GLU A 11 4.95 16.89 -25.51
N MET A 12 4.74 16.38 -24.28
CA MET A 12 3.43 16.45 -23.62
C MET A 12 3.17 17.85 -23.06
N THR A 13 2.03 18.44 -23.41
CA THR A 13 1.54 19.73 -22.87
C THR A 13 1.01 19.55 -21.45
N MET A 14 1.86 19.03 -20.55
CA MET A 14 1.56 18.96 -19.13
C MET A 14 1.74 20.33 -18.47
N PRO A 15 0.81 20.78 -17.60
CA PRO A 15 1.06 21.88 -16.69
C PRO A 15 2.31 21.58 -15.84
N SER A 16 3.19 22.57 -15.70
CA SER A 16 4.51 22.42 -15.06
C SER A 16 4.47 21.79 -13.65
N ASP A 17 3.34 21.88 -12.95
CA ASP A 17 3.15 21.26 -11.64
C ASP A 17 2.77 19.78 -11.67
N CYS A 18 2.09 19.28 -12.70
CA CYS A 18 1.88 17.84 -12.88
C CYS A 18 3.23 17.16 -13.16
N ALA A 19 4.03 17.75 -14.06
CA ALA A 19 5.38 17.31 -14.33
C ALA A 19 6.27 17.36 -13.08
N ARG A 20 6.22 18.45 -12.30
CA ARG A 20 7.00 18.59 -11.06
C ARG A 20 6.55 17.63 -9.95
N ARG A 21 5.28 17.25 -9.91
CA ARG A 21 4.74 16.30 -8.93
C ARG A 21 5.14 14.86 -9.27
N ILE A 22 5.04 14.47 -10.54
CA ILE A 22 5.57 13.20 -11.05
C ILE A 22 7.09 13.15 -10.90
N GLU A 23 7.81 14.23 -11.23
CA GLU A 23 9.25 14.35 -11.03
C GLU A 23 9.61 14.31 -9.54
N GLY A 24 8.76 14.83 -8.65
CA GLY A 24 8.92 14.74 -7.20
C GLY A 24 8.80 13.32 -6.67
N GLU A 25 7.80 12.56 -7.13
CA GLU A 25 7.64 11.13 -6.83
C GLU A 25 8.80 10.29 -7.40
N MET A 26 9.14 10.49 -8.68
CA MET A 26 10.25 9.80 -9.32
C MET A 26 11.61 10.17 -8.70
N SER A 27 11.83 11.42 -8.31
CA SER A 27 13.06 11.86 -7.65
C SER A 27 13.19 11.28 -6.25
N ARG A 28 12.08 11.10 -5.52
CA ARG A 28 12.06 10.35 -4.26
C ARG A 28 12.45 8.89 -4.47
N ALA A 29 11.83 8.22 -5.44
CA ALA A 29 12.16 6.84 -5.81
C ALA A 29 13.63 6.68 -6.27
N ILE A 30 14.17 7.62 -7.04
CA ILE A 30 15.57 7.60 -7.49
C ILE A 30 16.55 7.87 -6.33
N ARG A 31 16.22 8.77 -5.40
CA ARG A 31 17.07 9.02 -4.21
C ARG A 31 17.09 7.81 -3.27
N GLN A 32 15.98 7.09 -3.14
CA GLN A 32 15.90 5.83 -2.40
C GLN A 32 16.77 4.75 -3.06
N LYS A 33 16.64 4.49 -4.37
CA LYS A 33 17.55 3.60 -5.11
C LYS A 33 19.02 3.99 -5.05
N LYS A 34 19.33 5.29 -5.00
CA LYS A 34 20.72 5.78 -4.86
C LYS A 34 21.26 5.62 -3.42
N GLY A 35 20.38 5.61 -2.43
CA GLY A 35 20.66 5.23 -1.04
C GLY A 35 20.99 3.74 -0.92
N GLU A 36 20.14 2.88 -1.47
CA GLU A 36 20.35 1.43 -1.51
C GLU A 36 21.62 1.02 -2.26
N THR A 37 21.88 1.61 -3.43
CA THR A 37 23.11 1.32 -4.18
C THR A 37 24.37 1.82 -3.45
N LYS A 38 24.27 2.80 -2.55
CA LYS A 38 25.37 3.16 -1.63
C LYS A 38 25.52 2.18 -0.47
N PHE A 39 24.41 1.67 0.09
CA PHE A 39 24.43 0.65 1.14
C PHE A 39 24.93 -0.71 0.62
N MET A 40 24.41 -1.20 -0.51
CA MET A 40 24.88 -2.42 -1.17
C MET A 40 26.33 -2.33 -1.66
N LYS A 41 26.80 -1.13 -2.05
CA LYS A 41 28.21 -0.92 -2.43
C LYS A 41 29.15 -0.95 -1.22
N ASN A 42 28.66 -0.61 -0.03
CA ASN A 42 29.42 -0.77 1.22
C ASN A 42 29.37 -2.22 1.73
N GLU A 43 28.28 -2.95 1.48
CA GLU A 43 28.13 -4.35 1.89
C GLU A 43 28.97 -5.31 1.04
N LYS A 44 29.16 -5.02 -0.26
CA LYS A 44 30.04 -5.83 -1.14
C LYS A 44 31.55 -5.63 -0.92
N ASN A 45 31.96 -4.72 -0.03
CA ASN A 45 33.37 -4.54 0.36
C ASN A 45 33.69 -5.10 1.75
N GLY A 46 32.73 -5.72 2.45
CA GLY A 46 32.91 -6.31 3.78
C GLY A 46 33.38 -7.77 3.82
N GLN A 47 33.50 -8.45 2.68
CA GLN A 47 33.85 -9.88 2.62
C GLN A 47 35.20 -10.15 1.96
N LYS A 48 36.26 -9.54 2.49
CA LYS A 48 37.66 -9.95 2.25
C LYS A 48 38.46 -9.94 3.56
N GLN A 49 38.04 -10.77 4.50
CA GLN A 49 38.76 -11.14 5.71
C GLN A 49 38.18 -12.51 6.10
N SER A 50 38.87 -13.64 6.16
CA SER A 50 40.29 -13.94 6.21
C SER A 50 40.46 -15.43 5.94
N TRP A 51 41.14 -15.82 4.87
CA TRP A 51 41.47 -17.23 4.64
C TRP A 51 42.50 -17.76 5.67
N GLY A 52 43.18 -16.87 6.39
CA GLY A 52 44.17 -17.20 7.42
C GLY A 52 43.59 -17.70 8.75
N PHE A 53 42.37 -17.31 9.14
CA PHE A 53 41.80 -17.73 10.44
C PHE A 53 41.36 -19.20 10.46
N ALA A 54 40.91 -19.73 9.32
CA ALA A 54 40.56 -21.14 9.19
C ALA A 54 41.79 -22.06 9.34
N VAL A 55 42.94 -21.65 8.80
CA VAL A 55 44.21 -22.40 8.92
C VAL A 55 44.74 -22.36 10.35
N VAL A 56 44.61 -21.22 11.05
CA VAL A 56 45.01 -21.11 12.45
C VAL A 56 44.11 -21.97 13.36
N LEU A 57 42.80 -22.02 13.12
CA LEU A 57 41.88 -22.89 13.86
C LEU A 57 42.17 -24.38 13.63
N VAL A 58 42.44 -24.80 12.40
CA VAL A 58 42.81 -26.19 12.08
C VAL A 58 44.14 -26.58 12.73
N CYS A 59 45.14 -25.70 12.72
CA CYS A 59 46.40 -25.94 13.43
C CYS A 59 46.22 -26.01 14.96
N LEU A 60 45.36 -25.18 15.54
CA LEU A 60 45.11 -25.17 16.98
C LEU A 60 44.35 -26.43 17.43
N VAL A 61 43.40 -26.92 16.63
CA VAL A 61 42.74 -28.22 16.85
C VAL A 61 43.75 -29.36 16.75
N LEU A 62 44.64 -29.38 15.75
CA LEU A 62 45.67 -30.42 15.62
C LEU A 62 46.67 -30.43 16.79
N VAL A 63 47.09 -29.26 17.29
CA VAL A 63 47.98 -29.16 18.46
C VAL A 63 47.29 -29.63 19.74
N LEU A 64 45.99 -29.36 19.91
CA LEU A 64 45.20 -29.88 21.03
C LEU A 64 44.93 -31.39 20.92
N SER A 65 44.80 -31.94 19.71
CA SER A 65 44.63 -33.38 19.48
C SER A 65 45.89 -34.20 19.81
N VAL A 66 47.09 -33.65 19.56
CA VAL A 66 48.35 -34.32 19.91
C VAL A 66 48.67 -34.16 21.40
N GLY A 67 48.24 -33.06 22.05
CA GLY A 67 48.37 -32.86 23.49
C GLY A 67 47.38 -33.64 24.36
N GLY A 68 46.25 -34.09 23.82
CA GLY A 68 45.20 -34.80 24.56
C GLY A 68 45.44 -36.32 24.75
N VAL A 69 46.40 -36.91 24.04
CA VAL A 69 46.68 -38.35 24.13
C VAL A 69 47.53 -38.72 25.36
N PHE A 70 48.06 -37.74 26.10
CA PHE A 70 48.87 -37.98 27.30
C PHE A 70 48.10 -38.00 28.64
N LEU A 71 46.77 -37.82 28.64
CA LEU A 71 45.95 -37.82 29.86
C LEU A 71 44.83 -38.89 29.91
N PHE A 72 44.89 -39.92 29.07
CA PHE A 72 43.96 -41.07 29.10
C PHE A 72 44.60 -42.41 29.52
N LEU A 73 45.59 -42.35 30.40
CA LEU A 73 46.07 -43.53 31.14
C LEU A 73 45.93 -43.26 32.64
N ASN A 74 44.68 -43.32 33.13
CA ASN A 74 44.30 -43.92 34.42
C ASN A 74 42.88 -43.49 34.77
N VAL A 75 41.91 -44.37 34.51
CA VAL A 75 40.93 -44.84 35.50
C VAL A 75 39.96 -45.78 34.78
N SER A 76 40.08 -47.04 35.17
CA SER A 76 39.31 -48.17 34.69
C SER A 76 37.97 -48.31 35.42
N GLY A 77 37.02 -48.97 34.75
CA GLY A 77 36.03 -49.85 35.36
C GLY A 77 34.57 -49.42 35.11
N SER A 78 33.85 -50.07 34.18
CA SER A 78 33.05 -51.30 34.40
C SER A 78 31.60 -50.92 34.82
N LYS A 79 30.48 -51.46 34.32
CA LYS A 79 30.15 -52.55 33.38
C LYS A 79 28.60 -52.65 33.33
N ASP A 80 28.10 -53.05 32.16
CA ASP A 80 26.82 -53.71 31.81
C ASP A 80 25.43 -53.05 32.04
N ALA A 81 24.70 -52.96 30.92
CA ALA A 81 23.24 -53.08 30.77
C ALA A 81 22.86 -54.60 30.74
N PRO A 82 21.58 -55.08 30.72
CA PRO A 82 20.51 -54.60 29.83
C PRO A 82 19.01 -54.80 30.24
N ALA A 83 18.13 -54.28 29.35
CA ALA A 83 16.82 -54.79 28.88
C ALA A 83 15.49 -54.60 29.69
N ALA A 84 14.63 -53.68 29.20
CA ALA A 84 13.30 -53.83 28.54
C ALA A 84 12.23 -54.86 29.06
N PRO A 85 10.94 -54.81 28.62
CA PRO A 85 9.98 -53.70 28.41
C PRO A 85 8.51 -54.03 28.84
N ALA A 86 7.58 -53.09 28.53
CA ALA A 86 6.15 -53.27 28.17
C ALA A 86 5.08 -53.56 29.26
N GLY A 87 3.94 -52.85 29.12
CA GLY A 87 2.70 -53.10 29.87
C GLY A 87 1.67 -51.99 29.66
N THR A 88 0.94 -52.04 28.55
CA THR A 88 -0.34 -51.37 28.30
C THR A 88 -1.40 -51.81 29.31
N GLU A 89 -2.26 -50.92 29.79
CA GLU A 89 -3.68 -51.26 29.98
C GLU A 89 -4.58 -50.01 30.08
N GLN A 90 -5.56 -50.01 29.20
CA GLN A 90 -6.70 -49.13 29.06
C GLN A 90 -7.84 -49.71 29.91
N LEU A 91 -8.56 -48.89 30.68
CA LEU A 91 -9.95 -49.22 31.04
C LEU A 91 -10.82 -47.97 31.25
N THR A 92 -11.94 -48.02 30.56
CA THR A 92 -13.02 -47.05 30.38
C THR A 92 -13.94 -46.92 31.60
N GLN A 93 -14.46 -45.72 31.87
CA GLN A 93 -15.89 -45.55 32.19
C GLN A 93 -16.38 -44.13 31.83
N PRO A 94 -17.69 -43.97 31.52
CA PRO A 94 -18.26 -42.82 30.82
C PRO A 94 -18.78 -41.76 31.79
N ASP A 95 -18.95 -40.54 31.32
CA ASP A 95 -19.90 -39.63 31.92
C ASP A 95 -20.70 -38.90 30.83
N VAL A 96 -22.02 -38.96 30.99
CA VAL A 96 -22.99 -38.28 30.15
C VAL A 96 -23.19 -36.91 30.76
N SER A 97 -22.75 -35.87 30.07
CA SER A 97 -23.24 -34.52 30.33
C SER A 97 -23.69 -33.89 29.03
N ALA A 98 -24.96 -33.51 29.04
CA ALA A 98 -25.63 -32.77 28.00
C ALA A 98 -24.91 -31.42 27.82
N GLU A 99 -24.21 -31.28 26.69
CA GLU A 99 -23.63 -30.00 26.30
C GLU A 99 -24.51 -29.36 25.22
N SER A 100 -25.02 -28.19 25.61
CA SER A 100 -25.46 -27.04 24.84
C SER A 100 -25.26 -27.15 23.32
N PRO A 101 -26.26 -26.77 22.49
CA PRO A 101 -25.99 -26.54 21.08
C PRO A 101 -24.94 -25.42 21.01
N ALA A 102 -23.74 -25.77 20.59
CA ALA A 102 -22.75 -24.82 20.12
C ALA A 102 -23.39 -24.11 18.92
N ALA A 103 -24.07 -23.00 19.20
CA ALA A 103 -24.19 -21.93 18.23
C ALA A 103 -22.75 -21.44 18.02
N SER A 104 -22.07 -22.08 17.07
CA SER A 104 -20.97 -21.49 16.34
C SER A 104 -21.50 -20.19 15.75
N THR A 105 -21.37 -19.13 16.55
CA THR A 105 -21.40 -17.77 16.02
C THR A 105 -20.10 -17.67 15.24
N GLU A 106 -20.11 -18.10 13.98
CA GLU A 106 -19.28 -17.43 12.99
C GLU A 106 -19.68 -15.97 13.09
N ALA A 107 -18.92 -15.21 13.88
CA ALA A 107 -19.02 -13.76 13.86
C ALA A 107 -18.90 -13.36 12.40
N ASP A 108 -19.89 -12.65 11.87
CA ASP A 108 -19.96 -12.18 10.48
C ASP A 108 -18.59 -11.62 10.07
N SER A 109 -17.77 -12.46 9.43
CA SER A 109 -16.44 -12.08 9.01
C SER A 109 -16.60 -11.07 7.88
N PHE A 110 -15.91 -9.94 7.97
CA PHE A 110 -15.92 -8.91 6.93
C PHE A 110 -15.72 -9.53 5.54
N ALA A 111 -16.71 -9.39 4.66
CA ALA A 111 -16.69 -9.95 3.30
C ALA A 111 -16.60 -8.82 2.27
N LEU A 112 -15.49 -8.77 1.53
CA LEU A 112 -15.27 -7.76 0.49
C LEU A 112 -15.91 -8.20 -0.84
N SER A 113 -16.90 -7.45 -1.30
CA SER A 113 -17.59 -7.70 -2.58
C SER A 113 -16.70 -7.36 -3.80
N GLU A 114 -17.03 -7.90 -4.98
CA GLU A 114 -16.33 -7.53 -6.23
C GLU A 114 -16.50 -6.04 -6.58
N THR A 115 -17.68 -5.46 -6.32
CA THR A 115 -17.91 -4.02 -6.45
C THR A 115 -17.00 -3.23 -5.51
N GLY A 116 -16.86 -3.69 -4.26
CA GLY A 116 -15.95 -3.10 -3.28
C GLY A 116 -14.48 -3.18 -3.71
N LYS A 117 -14.05 -4.30 -4.31
CA LYS A 117 -12.70 -4.44 -4.88
C LYS A 117 -12.46 -3.45 -6.02
N ALA A 118 -13.39 -3.36 -6.98
CA ALA A 118 -13.29 -2.43 -8.10
C ALA A 118 -13.31 -0.95 -7.64
N PHE A 119 -14.07 -0.65 -6.59
CA PHE A 119 -14.03 0.65 -5.94
C PHE A 119 -12.65 0.93 -5.34
N LEU A 120 -12.09 0.02 -4.54
CA LEU A 120 -10.78 0.19 -3.91
C LEU A 120 -9.64 0.26 -4.92
N GLU A 121 -9.72 -0.46 -6.04
CA GLU A 121 -8.76 -0.39 -7.13
C GLU A 121 -8.65 1.04 -7.69
N LYS A 122 -9.78 1.74 -7.85
CA LYS A 122 -9.78 3.17 -8.20
C LYS A 122 -9.19 4.03 -7.07
N MET A 123 -9.52 3.72 -5.83
CA MET A 123 -9.01 4.46 -4.66
C MET A 123 -7.50 4.30 -4.48
N CYS A 124 -6.87 3.22 -4.97
CA CYS A 124 -5.41 3.08 -4.98
C CYS A 124 -4.74 4.29 -5.63
N TYR A 125 -5.37 4.77 -6.69
CA TYR A 125 -4.90 5.83 -7.54
C TYR A 125 -5.38 7.22 -7.07
N PHE A 126 -6.66 7.34 -6.68
CA PHE A 126 -7.24 8.64 -6.31
C PHE A 126 -6.92 9.12 -4.90
N LEU A 127 -6.72 8.20 -3.96
CA LEU A 127 -6.70 8.52 -2.53
C LEU A 127 -5.26 8.73 -2.04
N PRO A 128 -4.93 9.90 -1.46
CA PRO A 128 -3.64 10.10 -0.80
C PRO A 128 -3.47 9.19 0.42
N ASP A 129 -2.24 9.02 0.90
CA ASP A 129 -1.99 8.32 2.15
C ASP A 129 -2.41 9.19 3.35
N TRP A 130 -2.97 8.55 4.38
CA TRP A 130 -3.27 9.17 5.67
C TRP A 130 -3.43 8.09 6.74
N SER A 131 -3.11 8.44 7.99
CA SER A 131 -3.19 7.53 9.13
C SER A 131 -3.94 8.09 10.34
N ASP A 132 -4.27 9.39 10.34
CA ASP A 132 -4.98 10.05 11.42
C ASP A 132 -5.75 11.28 10.93
N ASP A 133 -6.62 11.80 11.80
CA ASP A 133 -7.43 12.99 11.52
C ASP A 133 -6.58 14.25 11.25
N ALA A 134 -5.38 14.34 11.83
CA ALA A 134 -4.48 15.47 11.62
C ALA A 134 -3.92 15.51 10.19
N SER A 135 -3.87 14.36 9.52
CA SER A 135 -3.45 14.21 8.13
C SER A 135 -4.52 14.67 7.13
N LEU A 136 -5.79 14.79 7.54
CA LEU A 136 -6.93 15.25 6.71
C LEU A 136 -6.97 16.77 6.56
N ASN A 137 -5.84 17.37 6.19
CA ASN A 137 -5.64 18.80 6.00
C ASN A 137 -6.00 19.26 4.57
N ASP A 138 -5.87 20.56 4.29
CA ASP A 138 -6.19 21.14 2.97
C ASP A 138 -5.40 20.50 1.82
N GLU A 139 -4.16 20.04 2.06
CA GLU A 139 -3.37 19.34 1.04
C GLU A 139 -3.98 17.97 0.71
N PHE A 140 -4.40 17.22 1.72
CA PHE A 140 -5.13 15.96 1.52
C PHE A 140 -6.38 16.18 0.68
N TRP A 141 -7.25 17.12 1.07
CA TRP A 141 -8.51 17.38 0.36
C TRP A 141 -8.29 17.89 -1.05
N ARG A 142 -7.31 18.78 -1.26
CA ARG A 142 -6.89 19.20 -2.61
C ARG A 142 -6.53 18.00 -3.46
N ASN A 143 -5.65 17.14 -2.94
CA ASN A 143 -5.09 16.02 -3.69
C ASN A 143 -6.14 14.97 -3.99
N PHE A 144 -6.97 14.62 -3.00
CA PHE A 144 -8.03 13.63 -3.15
C PHE A 144 -9.07 14.06 -4.18
N LEU A 145 -9.61 15.28 -4.04
CA LEU A 145 -10.59 15.80 -4.99
C LEU A 145 -9.99 15.97 -6.38
N PHE A 146 -8.79 16.55 -6.48
CA PHE A 146 -8.13 16.70 -7.77
C PHE A 146 -7.99 15.36 -8.48
N SER A 147 -7.34 14.38 -7.85
CA SER A 147 -7.11 13.06 -8.46
C SER A 147 -8.41 12.34 -8.83
N SER A 148 -9.49 12.50 -8.07
CA SER A 148 -10.78 11.84 -8.32
C SER A 148 -11.52 12.32 -9.57
N PHE A 149 -11.28 13.56 -10.02
CA PHE A 149 -12.11 14.23 -11.05
C PHE A 149 -11.32 14.77 -12.25
N THR A 150 -9.99 14.81 -12.16
CA THR A 150 -9.10 15.41 -13.16
C THR A 150 -8.91 14.59 -14.46
N CYS A 151 -9.20 13.29 -14.43
CA CYS A 151 -9.06 12.41 -15.60
C CYS A 151 -10.39 11.74 -15.95
N PRO A 152 -11.40 12.51 -16.39
CA PRO A 152 -12.69 11.93 -16.77
C PRO A 152 -12.60 11.19 -18.11
N ASP A 153 -13.45 10.18 -18.28
CA ASP A 153 -13.72 9.62 -19.60
C ASP A 153 -14.59 10.60 -20.40
N MET A 154 -14.13 11.03 -21.57
CA MET A 154 -14.87 11.97 -22.41
C MET A 154 -15.85 11.21 -23.31
N VAL A 155 -17.14 11.57 -23.27
CA VAL A 155 -18.19 10.88 -24.04
C VAL A 155 -18.48 11.56 -25.38
N ASP A 156 -18.63 12.88 -25.39
CA ASP A 156 -19.02 13.67 -26.57
C ASP A 156 -18.28 15.02 -26.67
N GLY A 157 -17.25 15.22 -25.85
CA GLY A 157 -16.46 16.45 -25.83
C GLY A 157 -17.04 17.58 -24.96
N GLU A 158 -18.26 17.41 -24.43
CA GLU A 158 -18.89 18.33 -23.46
C GLU A 158 -19.24 17.62 -22.15
N THR A 159 -19.38 16.30 -22.21
CA THR A 159 -19.72 15.42 -21.09
C THR A 159 -18.49 14.71 -20.55
N ALA A 160 -18.21 14.90 -19.27
CA ALA A 160 -17.10 14.28 -18.54
C ALA A 160 -17.63 13.19 -17.59
N MET A 161 -17.31 11.92 -17.86
CA MET A 161 -17.66 10.83 -16.95
C MET A 161 -16.59 10.65 -15.87
N THR A 162 -16.99 10.85 -14.62
CA THR A 162 -16.11 10.77 -13.45
C THR A 162 -16.50 9.59 -12.54
N ILE A 163 -15.79 9.42 -11.42
CA ILE A 163 -16.17 8.44 -10.40
C ILE A 163 -17.57 8.66 -9.82
N CYS A 164 -18.08 9.89 -9.87
CA CYS A 164 -19.44 10.24 -9.42
C CYS A 164 -20.48 10.23 -10.55
N GLY A 165 -20.12 9.72 -11.72
CA GLY A 165 -20.95 9.76 -12.92
C GLY A 165 -20.73 11.03 -13.75
N GLU A 166 -21.77 11.43 -14.48
CA GLU A 166 -21.75 12.51 -15.46
C GLU A 166 -21.48 13.86 -14.80
N GLN A 167 -20.51 14.62 -15.32
CA GLN A 167 -20.18 15.98 -14.93
C GLN A 167 -20.04 16.88 -16.16
N GLU A 168 -20.17 18.19 -15.96
CA GLU A 168 -20.05 19.19 -17.02
C GLU A 168 -18.58 19.50 -17.31
N LEU A 169 -18.16 19.40 -18.58
CA LEU A 169 -16.89 19.93 -19.03
C LEU A 169 -17.05 21.41 -19.43
N VAL A 170 -16.28 22.30 -18.80
CA VAL A 170 -16.38 23.74 -19.03
C VAL A 170 -15.05 24.33 -19.49
N THR A 171 -15.14 25.40 -20.28
CA THR A 171 -13.99 26.24 -20.63
C THR A 171 -14.02 27.50 -19.77
N THR A 172 -13.03 27.66 -18.90
CA THR A 172 -12.84 28.84 -18.05
C THR A 172 -11.87 29.82 -18.70
N SER A 173 -11.74 31.03 -18.14
CA SER A 173 -10.72 32.00 -18.56
C SER A 173 -9.28 31.53 -18.39
N ARG A 174 -9.07 30.43 -17.64
CA ARG A 174 -7.75 29.88 -17.31
C ARG A 174 -7.49 28.48 -17.88
N GLY A 175 -8.46 27.90 -18.60
CA GLY A 175 -8.33 26.56 -19.20
C GLY A 175 -9.60 25.71 -19.07
N GLN A 176 -9.53 24.49 -19.61
CA GLN A 176 -10.59 23.49 -19.46
C GLN A 176 -10.61 22.91 -18.04
N ALA A 177 -11.81 22.66 -17.54
CA ALA A 177 -12.04 22.06 -16.24
C ALA A 177 -13.32 21.23 -16.22
N VAL A 178 -13.37 20.23 -15.33
CA VAL A 178 -14.60 19.56 -14.93
C VAL A 178 -15.24 20.41 -13.83
N LYS A 179 -16.53 20.71 -13.99
CA LYS A 179 -17.34 21.42 -13.00
C LYS A 179 -18.14 20.41 -12.19
N VAL A 180 -17.82 20.31 -10.90
CA VAL A 180 -18.29 19.25 -10.01
C VAL A 180 -19.12 19.86 -8.88
N SER A 181 -20.38 19.43 -8.74
CA SER A 181 -21.26 19.89 -7.65
C SER A 181 -20.72 19.43 -6.30
N ARG A 182 -20.59 20.36 -5.34
CA ARG A 182 -20.23 19.99 -3.97
C ARG A 182 -21.28 19.10 -3.33
N GLU A 183 -22.54 19.52 -3.40
CA GLU A 183 -23.63 18.87 -2.67
C GLU A 183 -24.09 17.58 -3.34
N ASP A 184 -24.11 17.54 -4.68
CA ASP A 184 -24.66 16.39 -5.41
C ASP A 184 -23.60 15.34 -5.79
N SER A 185 -22.33 15.74 -5.91
CA SER A 185 -21.25 14.83 -6.31
C SER A 185 -20.24 14.60 -5.18
N VAL A 186 -19.61 15.67 -4.67
CA VAL A 186 -18.48 15.53 -3.73
C VAL A 186 -18.92 15.02 -2.36
N VAL A 187 -19.96 15.60 -1.74
CA VAL A 187 -20.42 15.21 -0.41
C VAL A 187 -20.85 13.73 -0.36
N PRO A 188 -21.69 13.23 -1.28
CA PRO A 188 -22.03 11.80 -1.32
C PRO A 188 -20.81 10.91 -1.52
N TYR A 189 -19.88 11.30 -2.38
CA TYR A 189 -18.65 10.54 -2.64
C TYR A 189 -17.74 10.45 -1.41
N VAL A 190 -17.52 11.56 -0.70
CA VAL A 190 -16.73 11.58 0.54
C VAL A 190 -17.39 10.72 1.61
N ARG A 191 -18.71 10.79 1.75
CA ARG A 191 -19.46 9.95 2.70
C ARG A 191 -19.38 8.47 2.33
N LEU A 192 -19.50 8.14 1.04
CA LEU A 192 -19.38 6.76 0.55
C LEU A 192 -17.97 6.20 0.76
N ALA A 193 -16.94 6.97 0.43
CA ALA A 193 -15.55 6.52 0.47
C ALA A 193 -14.98 6.48 1.89
N LEU A 194 -15.17 7.56 2.65
CA LEU A 194 -14.48 7.80 3.92
C LEU A 194 -15.41 7.75 5.14
N GLY A 195 -16.74 7.82 4.93
CA GLY A 195 -17.69 7.93 6.05
C GLY A 195 -17.60 9.25 6.81
N LEU A 196 -17.02 10.26 6.19
CA LEU A 196 -16.77 11.57 6.79
C LEU A 196 -17.71 12.63 6.23
N GLU A 197 -17.91 13.68 7.01
CA GLU A 197 -18.53 14.91 6.52
C GLU A 197 -17.50 15.75 5.74
N MET A 198 -17.93 16.34 4.63
CA MET A 198 -17.07 17.18 3.80
C MET A 198 -16.72 18.48 4.55
N PRO A 199 -15.43 18.81 4.78
CA PRO A 199 -15.07 20.06 5.43
C PRO A 199 -15.41 21.28 4.56
N SER A 200 -15.43 22.47 5.16
CA SER A 200 -15.61 23.76 4.46
C SER A 200 -14.41 24.16 3.59
N TYR A 201 -13.73 23.20 2.97
CA TYR A 201 -12.59 23.40 2.09
C TYR A 201 -13.04 24.07 0.77
N ALA A 202 -12.61 25.32 0.58
CA ALA A 202 -13.02 26.19 -0.52
C ALA A 202 -11.80 26.94 -1.09
N PRO A 203 -10.96 26.29 -1.91
CA PRO A 203 -9.79 26.91 -2.53
C PRO A 203 -10.17 28.10 -3.41
N ALA A 204 -9.44 29.22 -3.29
CA ALA A 204 -9.76 30.42 -4.04
C ALA A 204 -9.07 30.42 -5.40
N ILE A 205 -9.71 31.00 -6.43
CA ILE A 205 -9.11 31.11 -7.77
C ILE A 205 -7.80 31.93 -7.77
N GLN A 206 -7.64 32.84 -6.80
CA GLN A 206 -6.43 33.64 -6.63
C GLN A 206 -5.22 32.77 -6.21
N ASP A 207 -5.46 31.61 -5.60
CA ASP A 207 -4.41 30.69 -5.17
C ASP A 207 -3.81 29.90 -6.34
N VAL A 208 -4.52 29.84 -7.48
CA VAL A 208 -4.05 29.19 -8.70
C VAL A 208 -3.10 30.14 -9.43
N SER A 209 -1.80 29.79 -9.48
CA SER A 209 -0.82 30.55 -10.26
C SER A 209 -0.92 30.22 -11.76
N ALA A 210 -0.46 31.14 -12.60
CA ALA A 210 -0.40 30.92 -14.04
C ALA A 210 0.43 29.67 -14.39
N GLY A 211 -0.12 28.75 -15.16
CA GLY A 211 0.53 27.49 -15.55
C GLY A 211 0.39 26.35 -14.54
N GLN A 212 -0.31 26.54 -13.42
CA GLN A 212 -0.75 25.46 -12.54
C GLN A 212 -2.07 24.87 -13.02
N THR A 213 -2.30 23.59 -12.73
CA THR A 213 -3.58 22.95 -13.02
C THR A 213 -4.69 23.59 -12.21
N LEU A 214 -5.83 23.83 -12.84
CA LEU A 214 -6.97 24.49 -12.22
C LEU A 214 -7.50 23.67 -11.04
N PHE A 215 -7.68 24.32 -9.90
CA PHE A 215 -8.38 23.76 -8.77
C PHE A 215 -8.90 24.89 -7.88
N TYR A 216 -10.18 25.23 -8.01
CA TYR A 216 -10.81 26.28 -7.21
C TYR A 216 -12.30 25.98 -6.96
N PHE A 217 -12.89 26.68 -6.00
CA PHE A 217 -14.29 26.55 -5.62
C PHE A 217 -15.03 27.88 -5.83
N GLU A 218 -16.18 27.82 -6.51
CA GLU A 218 -17.02 28.98 -6.78
C GLU A 218 -18.48 28.54 -6.95
N ASP A 219 -19.41 29.31 -6.37
CA ASP A 219 -20.86 29.13 -6.51
C ASP A 219 -21.40 27.71 -6.23
N GLY A 220 -20.77 26.98 -5.30
CA GLY A 220 -21.19 25.61 -4.94
C GLY A 220 -20.52 24.50 -5.76
N TYR A 221 -19.59 24.85 -6.65
CA TYR A 221 -18.91 23.91 -7.54
C TYR A 221 -17.40 23.95 -7.37
N TYR A 222 -16.76 22.78 -7.50
CA TYR A 222 -15.33 22.68 -7.74
C TYR A 222 -15.06 22.71 -9.25
N TYR A 223 -14.05 23.47 -9.65
CA TYR A 223 -13.55 23.53 -11.01
C TYR A 223 -12.17 22.88 -11.04
N ILE A 224 -12.09 21.70 -11.63
CA ILE A 224 -10.93 20.81 -11.55
C ILE A 224 -10.36 20.65 -12.96
N GLY A 225 -9.13 21.12 -13.16
CA GLY A 225 -8.43 21.04 -14.43
C GLY A 225 -8.11 19.61 -14.82
N LEU A 226 -7.94 19.39 -16.13
CA LEU A 226 -7.66 18.08 -16.68
C LEU A 226 -6.19 17.67 -16.49
N SER A 227 -5.95 16.39 -16.25
CA SER A 227 -4.61 15.81 -16.16
C SER A 227 -4.61 14.37 -16.65
N ASP A 228 -3.64 14.04 -17.49
CA ASP A 228 -3.27 12.70 -17.93
C ASP A 228 -2.21 12.15 -16.98
N PHE A 229 -2.66 11.62 -15.85
CA PHE A 229 -1.71 10.97 -14.96
C PHE A 229 -1.12 9.70 -15.60
N GLY A 230 0.10 9.37 -15.21
CA GLY A 230 0.83 8.23 -15.76
C GLY A 230 0.15 6.88 -15.53
N ASP A 231 0.49 5.92 -16.39
CA ASP A 231 -0.08 4.58 -16.43
C ASP A 231 0.61 3.67 -15.38
N VAL A 232 -0.07 3.43 -14.25
CA VAL A 232 0.35 2.49 -13.20
C VAL A 232 -0.83 1.58 -12.90
N GLY A 233 -0.59 0.27 -12.84
CA GLY A 233 -1.63 -0.72 -12.61
C GLY A 233 -1.68 -1.18 -11.15
N TYR A 234 -2.85 -1.66 -10.74
CA TYR A 234 -3.11 -2.19 -9.41
C TYR A 234 -3.75 -3.57 -9.51
N SER A 235 -3.26 -4.53 -8.74
CA SER A 235 -3.87 -5.86 -8.67
C SER A 235 -4.25 -6.21 -7.23
N PHE A 236 -5.46 -6.72 -7.06
CA PHE A 236 -5.93 -7.14 -5.75
C PHE A 236 -5.09 -8.32 -5.24
N ARG A 237 -4.44 -8.14 -4.08
CA ARG A 237 -3.63 -9.19 -3.45
C ARG A 237 -4.45 -9.99 -2.43
N GLY A 238 -5.19 -9.30 -1.56
CA GLY A 238 -5.92 -9.97 -0.49
C GLY A 238 -6.68 -9.04 0.45
N CYS A 239 -7.62 -9.64 1.17
CA CYS A 239 -8.40 -9.02 2.24
C CYS A 239 -8.22 -9.85 3.50
N TYR A 240 -7.82 -9.20 4.59
CA TYR A 240 -7.47 -9.81 5.87
C TYR A 240 -8.37 -9.19 6.94
N PRO A 241 -9.44 -9.89 7.38
CA PRO A 241 -10.30 -9.40 8.44
C PRO A 241 -9.52 -9.19 9.74
N ASP A 242 -9.76 -8.06 10.39
CA ASP A 242 -9.15 -7.71 11.67
C ASP A 242 -10.05 -8.17 12.82
N SER A 243 -9.47 -8.37 14.01
CA SER A 243 -10.20 -8.82 15.21
C SER A 243 -11.32 -7.88 15.71
N VAL A 244 -11.43 -6.67 15.15
CA VAL A 244 -12.36 -5.60 15.56
C VAL A 244 -13.43 -5.33 14.47
N ASN A 245 -13.81 -6.37 13.71
CA ASN A 245 -14.76 -6.32 12.58
C ASN A 245 -14.34 -5.48 11.36
N GLY A 246 -13.12 -4.91 11.35
CA GLY A 246 -12.54 -4.26 10.17
C GLY A 246 -11.87 -5.25 9.22
N ALA A 247 -11.20 -4.72 8.20
CA ALA A 247 -10.30 -5.51 7.37
C ALA A 247 -9.15 -4.68 6.82
N THR A 248 -7.99 -5.31 6.72
CA THR A 248 -6.86 -4.82 5.94
C THR A 248 -6.97 -5.35 4.51
N VAL A 249 -6.97 -4.47 3.52
CA VAL A 249 -6.98 -4.84 2.09
C VAL A 249 -5.69 -4.39 1.42
N ILE A 250 -5.08 -5.28 0.66
CA ILE A 250 -3.79 -5.02 0.01
C ILE A 250 -3.93 -5.13 -1.51
N PHE A 251 -3.35 -4.15 -2.20
CA PHE A 251 -3.15 -4.14 -3.64
C PHE A 251 -1.66 -4.13 -3.96
N ASP A 252 -1.26 -4.87 -4.98
CA ASP A 252 0.04 -4.77 -5.63
C ASP A 252 0.04 -3.63 -6.64
N VAL A 253 1.12 -2.85 -6.66
CA VAL A 253 1.34 -1.80 -7.65
C VAL A 253 2.34 -2.31 -8.67
N TYR A 254 2.04 -2.19 -9.96
CA TYR A 254 2.92 -2.63 -11.03
C TYR A 254 3.05 -1.60 -12.16
N SER A 255 4.19 -1.65 -12.84
CA SER A 255 4.46 -0.85 -14.04
C SER A 255 4.56 -1.79 -15.24
N GLY A 256 3.65 -1.67 -16.21
CA GLY A 256 3.60 -2.57 -17.35
C GLY A 256 2.81 -3.84 -17.03
N THR A 257 3.49 -4.94 -16.69
CA THR A 257 2.82 -6.22 -16.39
C THR A 257 2.72 -6.49 -14.89
N PRO A 258 1.68 -7.20 -14.41
CA PRO A 258 1.48 -7.48 -12.97
C PRO A 258 2.65 -8.20 -12.28
N ASP A 259 3.49 -8.91 -13.03
CA ASP A 259 4.67 -9.62 -12.51
C ASP A 259 5.78 -8.66 -12.03
N ASP A 260 5.77 -7.40 -12.49
CA ASP A 260 6.74 -6.36 -12.11
C ASP A 260 6.16 -5.49 -10.97
N THR A 261 5.93 -6.11 -9.82
CA THR A 261 5.46 -5.39 -8.62
C THR A 261 6.52 -4.39 -8.14
N ILE A 262 6.14 -3.11 -8.10
CA ILE A 262 6.99 -1.98 -7.68
C ILE A 262 6.62 -1.43 -6.30
N GLY A 263 5.53 -1.91 -5.71
CA GLY A 263 5.09 -1.51 -4.39
C GLY A 263 3.75 -2.12 -4.00
N THR A 264 3.23 -1.69 -2.87
CA THR A 264 1.94 -2.13 -2.34
C THR A 264 1.15 -0.95 -1.80
N ILE A 265 -0.17 -1.06 -1.88
CA ILE A 265 -1.11 -0.15 -1.22
C ILE A 265 -1.90 -0.96 -0.21
N CYS A 266 -2.02 -0.41 0.99
CA CYS A 266 -2.75 -0.98 2.09
C CYS A 266 -3.91 -0.05 2.47
N PHE A 267 -5.11 -0.60 2.58
CA PHE A 267 -6.29 0.07 3.11
C PHE A 267 -6.70 -0.56 4.44
N THR A 268 -7.04 0.28 5.40
CA THR A 268 -7.79 -0.13 6.59
C THR A 268 -9.26 0.19 6.36
N LEU A 269 -10.12 -0.84 6.43
CA LEU A 269 -11.55 -0.73 6.21
C LEU A 269 -12.33 -0.93 7.51
N VAL A 270 -13.42 -0.20 7.65
CA VAL A 270 -14.39 -0.34 8.74
C VAL A 270 -15.76 -0.64 8.13
N PRO A 271 -16.55 -1.58 8.68
CA PRO A 271 -17.91 -1.83 8.22
C PRO A 271 -18.76 -0.56 8.24
N ALA A 272 -19.55 -0.36 7.20
CA ALA A 272 -20.47 0.76 7.10
C ALA A 272 -21.75 0.34 6.39
N ASP A 273 -22.88 0.93 6.79
CA ASP A 273 -24.16 0.77 6.11
C ASP A 273 -24.22 1.71 4.89
N ASN A 274 -23.47 1.36 3.84
CA ASN A 274 -23.43 2.06 2.56
C ASN A 274 -23.30 1.08 1.39
N GLU A 275 -23.31 1.58 0.16
CA GLU A 275 -23.27 0.74 -1.05
C GLU A 275 -22.03 -0.16 -1.15
N ASN A 276 -20.91 0.25 -0.53
CA ASN A 276 -19.67 -0.52 -0.48
C ASN A 276 -19.69 -1.58 0.63
N GLY A 277 -20.53 -1.42 1.65
CA GLY A 277 -20.49 -2.19 2.90
C GLY A 277 -19.35 -1.79 3.84
N PHE A 278 -18.59 -0.74 3.50
CA PHE A 278 -17.43 -0.27 4.27
C PHE A 278 -17.11 1.20 3.97
N THR A 279 -16.30 1.79 4.84
CA THR A 279 -15.56 3.03 4.60
C THR A 279 -14.07 2.80 4.78
N ILE A 280 -13.25 3.62 4.13
CA ILE A 280 -11.80 3.59 4.25
C ILE A 280 -11.39 4.48 5.41
N ALA A 281 -10.74 3.91 6.41
CA ALA A 281 -10.28 4.60 7.61
C ALA A 281 -8.82 5.05 7.52
N ALA A 282 -8.00 4.36 6.73
CA ALA A 282 -6.61 4.73 6.48
C ALA A 282 -6.13 4.16 5.14
N LYS A 283 -5.09 4.80 4.58
CA LYS A 283 -4.34 4.30 3.43
C LYS A 283 -2.85 4.52 3.63
N SER A 284 -2.05 3.53 3.28
CA SER A 284 -0.60 3.66 3.17
C SER A 284 -0.08 3.02 1.89
N SER A 285 0.96 3.63 1.33
CA SER A 285 1.68 3.11 0.17
C SER A 285 3.12 2.77 0.56
N ASP A 286 3.59 1.59 0.16
CA ASP A 286 4.97 1.15 0.35
C ASP A 286 5.59 0.76 -0.99
N PHE A 287 6.55 1.56 -1.45
CA PHE A 287 7.27 1.35 -2.70
C PHE A 287 8.72 0.94 -2.40
N GLY A 288 8.88 -0.25 -1.80
CA GLY A 288 10.14 -1.00 -1.65
C GLY A 288 11.39 -0.13 -1.64
N GLY A 289 11.75 0.36 -0.45
CA GLY A 289 12.92 1.23 -0.24
C GLY A 289 14.25 0.51 -0.20
#